data_AF-A0A4U2Z4E0-F1
#
_entry.id   AF-A0A4U2Z4E0-F1
#
_cell.length_a   1.000
_cell.length_b   1.000
_cell.length_c   1.000
_cell.angle_alpha   90.00
_cell.angle_beta   90.00
_cell.angle_gamma   90.00
#
_symmetry.space_group_name_H-M   'P 1'
#
loop_
_entity.id
_entity.type
_entity.pdbx_description
1 polymer ?
#
loop_
_entity_poly.entity_id
_entity_poly.type
_entity_poly.pdbx_seq_one_letter_code
_entity_poly.pdbx_strand_id
1 'polypeptide(L)'
;MSKIALLDGLLKEYRKWTLKLKSASQNIEDNILQKDINSKLEEKVASIIISSVLVYIVIGVVGLFGVSVGGVWGVVVFAIGWLLSKAINKKVFGSERPVESLKEEEKLLLEKLEQLNHRHEEIRSHLPAMPVFFTNYPSLKREFGEMINRLLTYDASNLALKYRYRHAYLVKKYQNEVNTFHKIYANKKESSK
;
A
#
# COMPACT_ATOMS: atom_id res chain seq x y z
N MET A 1 39.72 17.14 4.77
CA MET A 1 38.41 17.63 4.27
C MET A 1 37.57 16.55 3.57
N SER A 2 38.13 15.72 2.67
CA SER A 2 37.39 14.66 1.94
C SER A 2 36.53 13.70 2.82
N LYS A 3 37.03 13.26 3.98
CA LYS A 3 36.29 12.31 4.85
C LYS A 3 35.07 12.92 5.55
N ILE A 4 35.09 14.22 5.83
CA ILE A 4 33.98 14.94 6.47
C ILE A 4 32.84 15.12 5.46
N ALA A 5 33.17 15.52 4.23
CA ALA A 5 32.19 15.63 3.14
C ALA A 5 31.52 14.29 2.78
N LEU A 6 32.27 13.17 2.85
CA LEU A 6 31.72 11.82 2.67
C LEU A 6 30.73 11.44 3.79
N LEU A 7 31.04 11.77 5.04
CA LEU A 7 30.17 11.52 6.18
C LEU A 7 28.86 12.33 6.07
N ASP A 8 28.96 13.62 5.72
CA ASP A 8 27.79 14.48 5.51
C ASP A 8 26.88 13.98 4.38
N GLY A 9 27.48 13.47 3.31
CA GLY A 9 26.76 12.81 2.22
C GLY A 9 25.96 11.59 2.69
N LEU A 10 26.60 10.68 3.43
CA LEU A 10 25.96 9.48 3.98
C LEU A 10 24.83 9.82 4.96
N LEU A 11 25.03 10.81 5.82
CA LEU A 11 24.01 11.27 6.77
C LEU A 11 22.79 11.84 6.03
N LYS A 12 23.00 12.59 4.94
CA LYS A 12 21.92 13.12 4.10
C LYS A 12 21.16 12.01 3.39
N GLU A 13 21.86 11.02 2.84
CA GLU A 13 21.24 9.84 2.22
C GLU A 13 20.42 9.03 3.22
N TYR A 14 20.95 8.83 4.43
CA TYR A 14 20.24 8.13 5.50
C TYR A 14 18.97 8.87 5.94
N ARG A 15 19.02 10.20 6.11
CA ARG A 15 17.83 11.03 6.40
C ARG A 15 16.78 10.90 5.29
N LYS A 16 17.19 10.94 4.03
CA LYS A 16 16.28 10.77 2.89
C LYS A 16 15.66 9.38 2.88
N TRP A 17 16.46 8.35 3.14
CA TRP A 17 16.02 6.97 3.21
C TRP A 17 15.00 6.74 4.35
N THR A 18 15.27 7.23 5.57
CA THR A 18 14.32 7.08 6.70
C THR A 18 12.94 7.69 6.41
N LEU A 19 12.88 8.82 5.70
CA LEU A 19 11.62 9.42 5.24
C LEU A 19 10.89 8.53 4.23
N LYS A 20 11.62 7.91 3.29
CA LYS A 20 11.04 6.97 2.33
C LYS A 20 10.54 5.70 3.01
N LEU A 21 11.29 5.17 3.97
CA LEU A 21 10.87 4.02 4.77
C LEU A 21 9.57 4.33 5.52
N LYS A 22 9.51 5.47 6.24
CA LYS A 22 8.30 5.91 6.95
C LYS A 22 7.09 6.01 6.00
N SER A 23 7.29 6.60 4.82
CA SER A 23 6.24 6.66 3.80
C SER A 23 5.84 5.26 3.30
N ALA A 24 6.78 4.35 3.07
CA ALA A 24 6.47 2.98 2.67
C ALA A 24 5.67 2.23 3.75
N SER A 25 6.05 2.39 5.02
CA SER A 25 5.31 1.85 6.17
C SER A 25 3.89 2.41 6.25
N GLN A 26 3.72 3.73 6.16
CA GLN A 26 2.41 4.38 6.17
C GLN A 26 1.52 3.88 5.03
N ASN A 27 2.08 3.69 3.82
CA ASN A 27 1.30 3.13 2.71
C ASN A 27 0.82 1.69 3.00
N ILE A 28 1.61 0.88 3.71
CA ILE A 28 1.21 -0.47 4.12
C ILE A 28 0.09 -0.40 5.16
N GLU A 29 0.25 0.46 6.17
CA GLU A 29 -0.76 0.72 7.19
C GLU A 29 -2.07 1.18 6.57
N ASP A 30 -2.04 2.21 5.73
CA ASP A 30 -3.19 2.73 4.99
C ASP A 30 -3.85 1.65 4.12
N ASN A 31 -3.07 0.71 3.57
CA ASN A 31 -3.59 -0.40 2.78
C ASN A 31 -4.31 -1.45 3.64
N ILE A 32 -3.78 -1.75 4.83
CA ILE A 32 -4.40 -2.68 5.79
C ILE A 32 -5.69 -2.07 6.38
N LEU A 33 -5.64 -0.78 6.69
CA LEU A 33 -6.77 0.02 7.19
C LEU A 33 -7.75 0.43 6.08
N GLN A 34 -7.42 0.21 4.81
CA GLN A 34 -8.23 0.61 3.66
C GLN A 34 -8.55 2.11 3.62
N LYS A 35 -7.60 2.93 4.06
CA LYS A 35 -7.71 4.37 4.18
C LYS A 35 -7.09 5.06 2.96
N ASP A 36 -7.85 5.12 1.87
CA ASP A 36 -7.43 5.85 0.67
C ASP A 36 -8.52 6.82 0.22
N ILE A 37 -8.19 8.12 0.17
CA ILE A 37 -9.09 9.20 -0.27
C ILE A 37 -9.47 9.03 -1.75
N ASN A 38 -8.60 8.45 -2.57
CA ASN A 38 -8.85 8.24 -4.01
C ASN A 38 -9.88 7.16 -4.28
N SER A 39 -10.13 6.26 -3.31
CA SER A 39 -11.11 5.18 -3.45
C SER A 39 -12.52 5.68 -3.78
N LYS A 40 -12.97 6.80 -3.18
CA LYS A 40 -14.31 7.35 -3.39
C LYS A 40 -14.54 7.89 -4.80
N LEU A 41 -13.50 8.46 -5.43
CA LEU A 41 -13.58 8.95 -6.80
C LEU A 41 -13.54 7.79 -7.80
N GLU A 42 -12.61 6.86 -7.61
CA GLU A 42 -12.51 5.65 -8.44
C GLU A 42 -13.80 4.82 -8.38
N GLU A 43 -14.41 4.68 -7.20
CA GLU A 43 -15.67 3.97 -7.01
C GLU A 43 -16.81 4.58 -7.84
N LYS A 44 -16.94 5.92 -7.83
CA LYS A 44 -17.96 6.63 -8.62
C LYS A 44 -17.75 6.43 -10.12
N VAL A 45 -16.52 6.56 -10.59
CA VAL A 45 -16.19 6.37 -12.02
C VAL A 45 -16.43 4.93 -12.44
N ALA A 46 -15.95 3.96 -11.67
CA ALA A 46 -16.20 2.54 -11.92
C ALA A 46 -17.71 2.24 -11.96
N SER A 47 -18.49 2.88 -11.09
CA SER A 47 -19.94 2.67 -11.03
C SER A 47 -20.66 3.13 -12.29
N ILE A 48 -20.26 4.29 -12.81
CA ILE A 48 -20.81 4.82 -14.06
C ILE A 48 -20.44 3.86 -15.20
N ILE A 49 -19.18 3.43 -15.30
CA ILE A 49 -18.73 2.52 -16.37
C ILE A 49 -19.50 1.20 -16.33
N ILE A 50 -19.60 0.54 -15.17
CA ILE A 50 -20.32 -0.74 -15.02
C ILE A 50 -21.79 -0.57 -15.41
N SER A 51 -22.44 0.49 -14.92
CA SER A 51 -23.85 0.76 -15.21
C SER A 51 -24.08 1.03 -16.71
N SER A 52 -23.20 1.79 -17.36
CA SER A 52 -23.26 2.05 -18.80
C SER A 52 -23.05 0.78 -19.62
N VAL A 53 -22.07 -0.06 -19.28
CA VAL A 53 -21.82 -1.32 -19.98
C VAL A 53 -23.03 -2.25 -19.87
N LEU A 54 -23.64 -2.36 -18.69
CA LEU A 54 -24.85 -3.16 -18.51
C LEU A 54 -26.02 -2.67 -19.37
N VAL A 55 -26.22 -1.36 -19.46
CA VAL A 55 -27.23 -0.77 -20.36
C VAL A 55 -26.95 -1.15 -21.82
N TYR A 56 -25.70 -1.03 -22.28
CA TYR A 56 -25.33 -1.43 -23.65
C TYR A 56 -25.57 -2.92 -23.93
N ILE A 57 -25.21 -3.80 -22.99
CA ILE A 57 -25.44 -5.24 -23.13
C ILE A 57 -26.93 -5.54 -23.26
N VAL A 58 -27.76 -4.95 -22.38
CA VAL A 58 -29.21 -5.20 -22.40
C VAL A 58 -29.87 -4.62 -23.65
N ILE A 59 -29.51 -3.41 -24.06
CA ILE A 59 -30.01 -2.82 -25.31
C ILE A 59 -29.60 -3.67 -26.51
N GLY A 60 -28.35 -4.15 -26.55
CA GLY A 60 -27.87 -5.03 -27.61
C GLY A 60 -28.65 -6.35 -27.67
N VAL A 61 -28.86 -7.02 -26.53
CA VAL A 61 -29.61 -8.28 -26.46
C VAL A 61 -31.07 -8.08 -26.84
N VAL A 62 -31.75 -7.06 -26.32
CA VAL A 62 -33.17 -6.86 -26.63
C VAL A 62 -33.36 -6.35 -28.07
N GLY A 63 -32.40 -5.60 -28.60
CA GLY A 63 -32.37 -5.20 -30.01
C GLY A 63 -32.27 -6.40 -30.98
N LEU A 64 -31.62 -7.50 -30.57
CA LEU A 64 -31.61 -8.74 -31.36
C LEU A 64 -33.00 -9.40 -31.49
N PHE A 65 -33.93 -9.09 -30.59
CA PHE A 65 -35.32 -9.58 -30.63
C PHE A 65 -36.31 -8.60 -31.27
N GLY A 66 -35.82 -7.51 -31.90
CA GLY A 66 -36.66 -6.54 -32.62
C GLY A 66 -37.52 -5.64 -31.74
N VAL A 67 -37.31 -5.64 -30.42
CA VAL A 67 -38.08 -4.83 -29.47
C VAL A 67 -37.38 -3.48 -29.26
N SER A 68 -38.05 -2.36 -29.59
CA SER A 68 -37.50 -1.02 -29.38
C SER A 68 -37.56 -0.62 -27.90
N VAL A 69 -36.44 -0.80 -27.21
CA VAL A 69 -36.29 -0.44 -25.79
C VAL A 69 -35.95 1.05 -25.66
N GLY A 70 -36.93 1.92 -25.90
CA GLY A 70 -36.76 3.36 -25.77
C GLY A 70 -36.94 3.88 -24.34
N GLY A 71 -36.14 4.89 -23.96
CA GLY A 71 -36.33 5.81 -22.82
C GLY A 71 -36.48 5.15 -21.44
N VAL A 72 -37.71 4.74 -21.11
CA VAL A 72 -38.11 4.26 -19.78
C VAL A 72 -37.36 2.99 -19.37
N TRP A 73 -37.24 2.03 -20.29
CA TRP A 73 -36.54 0.77 -20.01
C TRP A 73 -35.03 0.94 -19.83
N GLY A 74 -34.42 1.89 -20.56
CA GLY A 74 -33.01 2.24 -20.37
C GLY A 74 -32.73 2.78 -18.96
N VAL A 75 -33.65 3.59 -18.41
CA VAL A 75 -33.56 4.12 -17.05
C VAL A 75 -33.70 3.00 -16.01
N VAL A 76 -34.63 2.06 -16.21
CA VAL A 76 -34.81 0.90 -15.29
C VAL A 76 -33.56 0.02 -15.27
N VAL A 77 -33.02 -0.33 -16.44
CA VAL A 77 -31.78 -1.13 -16.54
C VAL A 77 -30.60 -0.40 -15.93
N PHE A 78 -30.51 0.93 -16.13
CA PHE A 78 -29.48 1.74 -15.50
C PHE A 78 -29.60 1.71 -13.97
N ALA A 79 -30.80 1.79 -13.41
CA ALA A 79 -31.01 1.69 -11.97
C ALA A 79 -30.60 0.33 -11.40
N ILE A 80 -30.90 -0.76 -12.11
CA ILE A 80 -30.46 -2.12 -11.75
C ILE A 80 -28.93 -2.23 -11.84
N GLY A 81 -28.33 -1.72 -12.92
CA GLY A 81 -26.88 -1.68 -13.10
C GLY A 81 -26.17 -0.87 -12.02
N TRP A 82 -26.80 0.23 -11.58
CA TRP A 82 -26.30 1.05 -10.48
C TRP A 82 -26.32 0.31 -9.14
N LEU A 83 -27.37 -0.45 -8.85
CA LEU A 83 -27.46 -1.28 -7.64
C LEU A 83 -26.43 -2.42 -7.66
N LEU A 84 -26.29 -3.12 -8.79
CA LEU A 84 -25.28 -4.15 -8.99
C LEU A 84 -23.86 -3.59 -8.84
N SER A 85 -23.62 -2.42 -9.42
CA SER A 85 -22.37 -1.70 -9.29
C SER A 85 -22.03 -1.41 -7.84
N LYS A 86 -22.98 -0.91 -7.03
CA LYS A 86 -22.74 -0.70 -5.59
C LYS A 86 -22.28 -1.96 -4.87
N ALA A 87 -22.88 -3.11 -5.19
CA ALA A 87 -22.50 -4.40 -4.59
C ALA A 87 -21.07 -4.83 -4.99
N ILE A 88 -20.73 -4.68 -6.28
CA ILE A 88 -19.38 -4.96 -6.79
C ILE A 88 -18.36 -4.00 -6.17
N ASN A 89 -18.68 -2.71 -6.15
CA ASN A 89 -17.83 -1.66 -5.61
C ASN A 89 -17.50 -1.88 -4.15
N LYS A 90 -18.47 -2.24 -3.31
CA LYS A 90 -18.22 -2.58 -1.91
C LYS A 90 -17.20 -3.72 -1.76
N LYS A 91 -17.24 -4.71 -2.65
CA LYS A 91 -16.29 -5.84 -2.64
C LYS A 91 -14.91 -5.48 -3.19
N VAL A 92 -14.87 -4.59 -4.19
CA VAL A 92 -13.63 -4.18 -4.86
C VAL A 92 -12.88 -3.11 -4.08
N PHE A 93 -13.57 -2.03 -3.71
CA PHE A 93 -13.02 -0.86 -3.04
C PHE A 93 -13.10 -0.93 -1.52
N GLY A 94 -13.96 -1.79 -0.96
CA GLY A 94 -14.05 -1.97 0.49
C GLY A 94 -14.57 -0.75 1.22
N SER A 95 -14.30 -0.71 2.51
CA SER A 95 -14.56 0.42 3.39
C SER A 95 -13.39 0.56 4.35
N GLU A 96 -13.14 1.79 4.80
CA GLU A 96 -12.16 2.05 5.85
C GLU A 96 -12.42 1.14 7.06
N ARG A 97 -11.34 0.54 7.56
CA ARG A 97 -11.36 -0.41 8.67
C ARG A 97 -10.79 0.30 9.91
N PRO A 98 -11.57 0.43 10.99
CA PRO A 98 -11.04 0.93 12.25
C PRO A 98 -10.08 -0.10 12.86
N VAL A 99 -9.06 0.36 13.59
CA VAL A 99 -8.01 -0.49 14.19
C VAL A 99 -8.60 -1.55 15.12
N GLU A 100 -9.71 -1.22 15.79
CA GLU A 100 -10.42 -2.10 16.71
C GLU A 100 -11.05 -3.30 16.00
N SER A 101 -11.39 -3.16 14.72
CA SER A 101 -11.97 -4.22 13.88
C SER A 101 -10.95 -5.18 13.26
N LEU A 102 -9.66 -4.90 13.45
CA LEU A 102 -8.57 -5.74 12.95
C LEU A 102 -8.45 -7.02 13.77
N LYS A 103 -7.96 -8.07 13.13
CA LYS A 103 -7.55 -9.30 13.84
C LYS A 103 -6.32 -9.00 14.70
N GLU A 104 -6.12 -9.78 15.76
CA GLU A 104 -4.95 -9.60 16.64
C GLU A 104 -3.61 -9.70 15.90
N GLU A 105 -3.52 -10.57 14.89
CA GLU A 105 -2.33 -10.67 14.03
C GLU A 105 -2.06 -9.40 13.21
N GLU A 106 -3.13 -8.75 12.73
CA GLU A 106 -3.05 -7.48 11.99
C GLU A 106 -2.63 -6.34 12.93
N LYS A 107 -3.19 -6.29 14.15
CA LYS A 107 -2.80 -5.31 15.16
C LYS A 107 -1.32 -5.44 15.52
N LEU A 108 -0.85 -6.67 15.75
CA LEU A 108 0.54 -6.95 16.08
C LEU A 108 1.48 -6.62 14.90
N LEU A 109 1.04 -6.81 13.66
CA LEU A 109 1.79 -6.38 12.48
C LEU A 109 1.95 -4.84 12.43
N LEU A 110 0.85 -4.11 12.63
CA LEU A 110 0.86 -2.64 12.64
C LEU A 110 1.69 -2.09 13.79
N GLU A 111 1.55 -2.64 14.99
CA GLU A 111 2.33 -2.25 16.16
C GLU A 111 3.83 -2.43 15.92
N LYS A 112 4.25 -3.57 15.36
CA LYS A 112 5.66 -3.81 15.03
C LYS A 112 6.16 -2.84 13.95
N LEU A 113 5.31 -2.47 13.00
CA LEU A 113 5.66 -1.52 11.94
C LEU A 113 5.85 -0.12 12.52
N GLU A 114 4.99 0.28 13.44
CA GLU A 114 5.06 1.55 14.18
C GLU A 114 6.31 1.60 15.07
N GLN A 115 6.57 0.57 15.87
CA GLN A 115 7.76 0.47 16.72
C GLN A 115 9.05 0.61 15.91
N LEU A 116 9.12 -0.05 14.75
CA LEU A 116 10.28 0.03 13.86
C LEU A 116 10.45 1.44 13.29
N ASN A 117 9.36 2.10 12.87
CA ASN A 117 9.40 3.49 12.41
C ASN A 117 9.86 4.44 13.53
N HIS A 118 9.35 4.28 14.75
CA HIS A 118 9.71 5.10 15.90
C HIS A 118 11.21 4.97 16.20
N ARG A 119 11.73 3.75 16.25
CA ARG A 119 13.15 3.49 16.45
C ARG A 119 14.03 4.16 15.38
N HIS A 120 13.61 4.13 14.11
CA HIS A 120 14.35 4.82 13.05
C HIS A 120 14.22 6.34 13.10
N GLU A 121 13.11 6.86 13.60
CA GLU A 121 12.89 8.28 13.86
C GLU A 121 13.78 8.79 15.00
N GLU A 122 13.91 8.03 16.08
CA GLU A 122 14.88 8.29 17.16
C GLU A 122 16.32 8.26 16.64
N ILE A 123 16.68 7.26 15.83
CA ILE A 123 18.00 7.22 15.21
C ILE A 123 18.24 8.48 14.39
N ARG A 124 17.23 8.92 13.61
CA ARG A 124 17.31 10.11 12.75
C ARG A 124 17.50 11.40 13.56
N SER A 125 16.81 11.56 14.68
CA SER A 125 16.91 12.76 15.52
C SER A 125 18.27 12.90 16.20
N HIS A 126 18.95 11.79 16.49
CA HIS A 126 20.25 11.76 17.16
C HIS A 126 21.46 11.69 16.21
N LEU A 127 21.26 11.75 14.88
CA LEU A 127 22.31 11.69 13.85
C LEU A 127 23.51 12.64 14.03
N PRO A 128 23.38 13.88 14.55
CA PRO A 128 24.55 14.74 14.74
C PRO A 128 25.43 14.34 15.94
N ALA A 129 24.91 13.51 16.86
CA ALA A 129 25.51 13.31 18.19
C ALA A 129 26.21 11.95 18.39
N MET A 130 26.05 10.97 17.50
CA MET A 130 26.60 9.64 17.73
C MET A 130 27.21 8.96 16.49
N PRO A 131 28.49 8.59 16.51
CA PRO A 131 29.07 7.62 15.56
C PRO A 131 28.56 6.17 15.78
N VAL A 132 27.70 5.96 16.80
CA VAL A 132 27.19 4.65 17.27
C VAL A 132 26.18 4.01 16.30
N PHE A 133 25.66 4.72 15.30
CA PHE A 133 24.60 4.18 14.43
C PHE A 133 25.02 3.01 13.54
N PHE A 134 26.32 2.81 13.31
CA PHE A 134 26.83 1.69 12.52
C PHE A 134 26.98 0.39 13.30
N THR A 135 26.98 0.41 14.64
CA THR A 135 27.20 -0.80 15.46
C THR A 135 25.93 -1.66 15.59
N ASN A 136 24.74 -1.07 15.45
CA ASN A 136 23.47 -1.79 15.60
C ASN A 136 22.93 -2.41 14.30
N TYR A 137 23.70 -2.37 13.21
CA TYR A 137 23.29 -2.87 11.89
C TYR A 137 22.78 -4.33 11.91
N PRO A 138 23.40 -5.29 12.61
CA PRO A 138 22.89 -6.67 12.65
C PRO A 138 21.50 -6.78 13.26
N SER A 139 21.20 -6.03 14.32
CA SER A 139 19.87 -6.02 14.95
C SER A 139 18.82 -5.44 14.01
N LEU A 140 19.11 -4.27 13.44
CA LEU A 140 18.19 -3.58 12.51
C LEU A 140 17.93 -4.44 11.26
N LYS A 141 18.96 -5.09 10.73
CA LYS A 141 18.81 -6.02 9.61
C LYS A 141 17.88 -7.20 9.96
N ARG A 142 18.02 -7.76 11.16
CA ARG A 142 17.15 -8.85 11.61
C ARG A 142 15.71 -8.38 11.73
N GLU A 143 15.47 -7.23 12.35
CA GLU A 143 14.14 -6.63 12.51
C GLU A 143 13.46 -6.36 11.16
N PHE A 144 14.21 -5.84 10.18
CA PHE A 144 13.69 -5.68 8.82
C PHE A 144 13.36 -7.02 8.15
N GLY A 145 14.21 -8.04 8.34
CA GLY A 145 13.94 -9.38 7.82
C GLY A 145 12.67 -9.99 8.42
N GLU A 146 12.48 -9.86 9.73
CA GLU A 146 11.29 -10.31 10.43
C GLU A 146 10.03 -9.55 9.96
N MET A 147 10.14 -8.23 9.76
CA MET A 147 9.04 -7.40 9.26
C MET A 147 8.66 -7.78 7.82
N ILE A 148 9.64 -7.90 6.92
CA ILE A 148 9.41 -8.32 5.54
C ILE A 148 8.75 -9.70 5.52
N ASN A 149 9.22 -10.65 6.33
CA ASN A 149 8.62 -11.97 6.39
C ASN A 149 7.16 -11.91 6.82
N ARG A 150 6.85 -11.15 7.87
CA ARG A 150 5.46 -10.95 8.33
C ARG A 150 4.58 -10.30 7.26
N LEU A 151 5.10 -9.32 6.52
CA LEU A 151 4.39 -8.66 5.43
C LEU A 151 4.14 -9.59 4.25
N LEU A 152 5.07 -10.50 3.95
CA LEU A 152 4.94 -11.50 2.88
C LEU A 152 3.99 -12.63 3.27
N THR A 153 3.99 -13.05 4.53
CA THR A 153 3.11 -14.12 5.03
C THR A 153 1.75 -13.60 5.51
N TYR A 154 1.55 -12.28 5.55
CA TYR A 154 0.27 -11.68 5.93
C TYR A 154 -0.84 -12.15 4.98
N ASP A 155 -1.89 -12.72 5.55
CA ASP A 155 -3.08 -13.10 4.81
C ASP A 155 -3.96 -11.88 4.48
N ALA A 156 -3.73 -11.33 3.29
CA ALA A 156 -4.53 -10.24 2.75
C ALA A 156 -5.98 -10.64 2.41
N SER A 157 -6.42 -11.89 2.65
CA SER A 157 -7.77 -12.35 2.28
C SER A 157 -8.92 -11.50 2.81
N ASN A 158 -8.70 -10.88 3.97
CA ASN A 158 -9.66 -10.03 4.68
C ASN A 158 -9.75 -8.61 4.11
N LEU A 159 -8.84 -8.23 3.20
CA LEU A 159 -8.87 -6.93 2.53
C LEU A 159 -9.84 -6.92 1.36
N ALA A 160 -10.34 -5.73 0.99
CA ALA A 160 -11.06 -5.59 -0.28
C ALA A 160 -10.13 -5.79 -1.47
N LEU A 161 -10.69 -6.16 -2.62
CA LEU A 161 -9.92 -6.66 -3.77
C LEU A 161 -8.81 -5.70 -4.22
N LYS A 162 -9.10 -4.39 -4.26
CA LYS A 162 -8.12 -3.34 -4.59
C LYS A 162 -6.88 -3.41 -3.67
N TYR A 163 -7.10 -3.48 -2.37
CA TYR A 163 -6.03 -3.50 -1.37
C TYR A 163 -5.29 -4.84 -1.32
N ARG A 164 -5.97 -5.95 -1.65
CA ARG A 164 -5.33 -7.27 -1.84
C ARG A 164 -4.28 -7.22 -2.94
N TYR A 165 -4.64 -6.70 -4.11
CA TYR A 165 -3.70 -6.59 -5.23
C TYR A 165 -2.60 -5.56 -4.97
N ARG A 166 -2.93 -4.46 -4.30
CA ARG A 166 -1.96 -3.42 -3.96
C ARG A 166 -0.94 -3.88 -2.90
N HIS A 167 -1.32 -4.79 -2.00
CA HIS A 167 -0.45 -5.27 -0.92
C HIS A 167 0.91 -5.75 -1.42
N ALA A 168 0.94 -6.65 -2.39
CA ALA A 168 2.19 -7.21 -2.92
C ALA A 168 3.15 -6.13 -3.47
N TYR A 169 2.58 -5.12 -4.15
CA TYR A 169 3.36 -3.99 -4.65
C TYR A 169 3.95 -3.15 -3.51
N LEU A 170 3.17 -2.89 -2.45
CA LEU A 170 3.62 -2.13 -1.30
C LEU A 170 4.70 -2.85 -0.50
N VAL A 171 4.54 -4.17 -0.29
CA VAL A 171 5.57 -4.99 0.36
C VAL A 171 6.87 -4.98 -0.43
N LYS A 172 6.80 -5.08 -1.77
CA LYS A 172 7.99 -4.97 -2.63
C LYS A 172 8.65 -3.60 -2.53
N LYS A 173 7.87 -2.52 -2.49
CA LYS A 173 8.38 -1.16 -2.28
C LYS A 173 9.10 -1.04 -0.93
N TYR A 174 8.50 -1.55 0.14
CA TYR A 174 9.11 -1.59 1.47
C TYR A 174 10.41 -2.39 1.48
N GLN A 175 10.42 -3.59 0.89
CA GLN A 175 11.62 -4.42 0.75
C GLN A 175 12.74 -3.70 -0.01
N ASN A 176 12.42 -2.93 -1.06
CA ASN A 176 13.40 -2.12 -1.78
C ASN A 176 14.02 -1.02 -0.90
N GLU A 177 13.23 -0.38 -0.04
CA GLU A 177 13.76 0.58 0.93
C GLU A 177 14.67 -0.13 1.94
N VAL A 178 14.31 -1.31 2.45
CA VAL A 178 15.20 -2.12 3.31
C VAL A 178 16.50 -2.51 2.60
N ASN A 179 16.42 -2.88 1.32
CA ASN A 179 17.63 -3.17 0.53
C ASN A 179 18.52 -1.93 0.38
N THR A 180 17.92 -0.75 0.21
CA THR A 180 18.64 0.53 0.15
C THR A 180 19.37 0.81 1.46
N PHE A 181 18.75 0.51 2.61
CA PHE A 181 19.42 0.55 3.91
C PHE A 181 20.66 -0.34 3.94
N HIS A 182 20.55 -1.58 3.47
CA HIS A 182 21.71 -2.47 3.40
C HIS A 182 22.81 -1.94 2.49
N LYS A 183 22.48 -1.25 1.39
CA LYS A 183 23.49 -0.64 0.50
C LYS A 183 24.22 0.53 1.20
N ILE A 184 23.48 1.41 1.88
CA ILE A 184 24.05 2.54 2.65
C ILE A 184 25.00 2.03 3.74
N TYR A 185 24.65 0.96 4.44
CA TYR A 185 25.40 0.47 5.61
C TYR A 185 26.49 -0.54 5.29
N ALA A 186 26.31 -1.41 4.29
CA ALA A 186 27.25 -2.50 4.01
C ALA A 186 28.31 -2.13 2.94
N ASN A 187 28.17 -1.00 2.25
CA ASN A 187 29.04 -0.53 1.16
C ASN A 187 29.51 -1.64 0.20
N LYS A 188 28.68 -2.66 -0.03
CA LYS A 188 28.98 -3.71 -1.01
C LYS A 188 28.63 -3.15 -2.37
N LYS A 189 29.66 -2.73 -3.12
CA LYS A 189 29.58 -2.70 -4.58
C LYS A 189 29.02 -4.06 -5.01
N GLU A 190 27.90 -4.04 -5.74
CA GLU A 190 27.45 -5.24 -6.46
C GLU A 190 28.62 -5.66 -7.35
N SER A 191 29.29 -6.74 -6.97
CA SER A 191 30.13 -7.47 -7.91
C SER A 191 29.14 -8.09 -8.88
N SER A 192 28.87 -7.37 -9.96
CA SER A 192 28.30 -7.91 -11.19
C SER A 192 29.03 -9.23 -11.48
N LYS A 193 28.29 -10.33 -11.43
CA LYS A 193 28.67 -11.61 -12.02
C LYS A 193 27.66 -11.89 -13.10
#